data_AF-A0A966R3A8-F1
#
_entry.id   AF-A0A966R3A8-F1
#
_cell.length_a   1.000
_cell.length_b   1.000
_cell.length_c   1.000
_cell.angle_alpha   90.00
_cell.angle_beta   90.00
_cell.angle_gamma   90.00
#
_symmetry.space_group_name_H-M   'P 1'
#
loop_
_entity.id
_entity.type
_entity.pdbx_description
1 polymer ?
#
loop_
_entity_poly.entity_id
_entity_poly.type
_entity_poly.pdbx_seq_one_letter_code
_entity_poly.pdbx_strand_id
1 'polypeptide(L)'
;MDNLNNRSDYKKAREEKYKQESKERLSKILKKKIQTTMIGALSSIEDNFSFLWETADGKLTKDQQIIKDVYQKVRSEILDKGNNQARNIDAELAQYDVEWLRYSIKIPVIQPEKK
;
A
#
# COMPACT_ATOMS: atom_id res chain seq x y z
N MET A 1 -43.72 -16.40 6.16
CA MET A 1 -42.57 -16.71 5.28
C MET A 1 -41.58 -15.54 5.19
N ASP A 2 -41.95 -14.32 5.63
CA ASP A 2 -41.16 -13.09 5.43
C ASP A 2 -39.90 -12.91 6.31
N ASN A 3 -39.80 -13.62 7.44
CA ASN A 3 -38.70 -13.43 8.39
C ASN A 3 -37.38 -14.12 7.98
N LEU A 4 -37.44 -15.16 7.14
CA LEU A 4 -36.27 -15.87 6.64
C LEU A 4 -35.55 -15.12 5.50
N ASN A 5 -36.30 -14.44 4.63
CA ASN A 5 -35.73 -13.60 3.56
C ASN A 5 -34.91 -12.45 4.17
N ASN A 6 -35.46 -11.75 5.16
CA ASN A 6 -34.74 -10.68 5.85
C ASN A 6 -33.41 -11.15 6.45
N ARG A 7 -33.35 -12.32 7.11
CA ARG A 7 -32.08 -12.85 7.65
C ARG A 7 -31.06 -13.22 6.59
N SER A 8 -31.51 -13.80 5.47
CA SER A 8 -30.66 -14.14 4.33
C SER A 8 -30.05 -12.88 3.70
N ASP A 9 -30.87 -11.85 3.50
CA ASP A 9 -30.44 -10.60 2.86
C ASP A 9 -29.48 -9.80 3.77
N TYR A 10 -29.74 -9.78 5.09
CA TYR A 10 -28.81 -9.23 6.06
C TYR A 10 -27.46 -9.95 6.09
N LYS A 11 -27.45 -11.28 5.90
CA LYS A 11 -26.21 -12.06 5.88
C LYS A 11 -25.39 -11.76 4.61
N LYS A 12 -26.04 -11.70 3.45
CA LYS A 12 -25.40 -11.32 2.17
C LYS A 12 -24.82 -9.90 2.22
N ALA A 13 -25.59 -8.93 2.70
CA ALA A 13 -25.13 -7.55 2.83
C ALA A 13 -23.90 -7.42 3.74
N ARG A 14 -23.83 -8.24 4.80
CA ARG A 14 -22.67 -8.28 5.70
C ARG A 14 -21.44 -8.90 5.04
N GLU A 15 -21.63 -9.97 4.25
CA GLU A 15 -20.55 -10.63 3.50
C GLU A 15 -20.00 -9.71 2.40
N GLU A 16 -20.86 -9.03 1.64
CA GLU A 16 -20.45 -8.04 0.63
C GLU A 16 -19.69 -6.88 1.25
N LYS A 17 -20.20 -6.31 2.36
CA LYS A 17 -19.49 -5.26 3.09
C LYS A 17 -18.12 -5.75 3.58
N TYR A 18 -18.04 -6.99 4.04
CA TYR A 18 -16.78 -7.57 4.50
C TYR A 18 -15.75 -7.74 3.39
N LYS A 19 -16.17 -8.20 2.21
CA LYS A 19 -15.31 -8.29 1.02
C LYS A 19 -14.82 -6.91 0.59
N GLN A 20 -15.71 -5.92 0.58
CA GLN A 20 -15.35 -4.54 0.24
C GLN A 20 -14.32 -3.95 1.21
N GLU A 21 -14.55 -4.08 2.53
CA GLU A 21 -13.60 -3.65 3.55
C GLU A 21 -12.24 -4.37 3.44
N SER A 22 -12.26 -5.67 3.12
CA SER A 22 -11.04 -6.47 2.93
C SER A 22 -10.21 -5.96 1.74
N LYS A 23 -10.87 -5.66 0.63
CA LYS A 23 -10.26 -5.11 -0.58
C LYS A 23 -9.69 -3.72 -0.35
N GLU A 24 -10.45 -2.83 0.28
CA GLU A 24 -9.99 -1.47 0.61
C GLU A 24 -8.76 -1.49 1.53
N ARG A 25 -8.77 -2.39 2.52
CA ARG A 25 -7.63 -2.58 3.40
C ARG A 25 -6.39 -3.04 2.65
N LEU A 26 -6.52 -4.03 1.76
CA LEU A 26 -5.41 -4.53 0.97
C LEU A 26 -4.87 -3.44 0.03
N SER A 27 -5.74 -2.73 -0.68
CA SER A 27 -5.37 -1.58 -1.52
C SER A 27 -4.55 -0.55 -0.74
N LYS A 28 -5.05 -0.13 0.43
CA LYS A 28 -4.35 0.84 1.29
C LYS A 28 -2.95 0.38 1.70
N ILE A 29 -2.80 -0.90 2.04
CA ILE A 29 -1.51 -1.48 2.43
C ILE A 29 -0.54 -1.51 1.24
N LEU A 30 -1.01 -1.96 0.07
CA LEU A 30 -0.19 -2.06 -1.13
C LEU A 30 0.29 -0.68 -1.61
N LYS A 31 -0.62 0.30 -1.68
CA LYS A 31 -0.26 1.69 -2.00
C LYS A 31 0.79 2.24 -1.06
N LYS A 32 0.62 2.02 0.25
CA LYS A 32 1.58 2.48 1.25
C LYS A 32 2.95 1.82 1.07
N LYS A 33 3.01 0.53 0.76
CA LYS A 33 4.26 -0.18 0.48
C LYS A 33 4.99 0.42 -0.73
N ILE A 34 4.29 0.64 -1.84
CA ILE A 34 4.86 1.28 -3.03
C ILE A 34 5.40 2.68 -2.70
N GLN A 35 4.61 3.50 -1.99
CA GLN A 35 5.03 4.84 -1.57
C GLN A 35 6.29 4.79 -0.69
N THR A 36 6.32 3.93 0.33
CA THR A 36 7.48 3.81 1.21
C THR A 36 8.72 3.30 0.48
N THR A 37 8.56 2.38 -0.49
CA THR A 37 9.69 1.89 -1.29
C THR A 37 10.21 2.96 -2.25
N MET A 38 9.34 3.75 -2.89
CA MET A 38 9.77 4.89 -3.71
C MET A 38 10.55 5.92 -2.90
N ILE A 39 9.99 6.34 -1.75
CA ILE A 39 10.64 7.33 -0.89
C ILE A 39 11.97 6.78 -0.36
N GLY A 40 12.01 5.50 0.04
CA GLY A 40 13.24 4.84 0.47
C GLY A 40 14.30 4.75 -0.63
N ALA A 41 13.90 4.47 -1.87
CA ALA A 41 14.80 4.45 -3.02
C ALA A 41 15.38 5.84 -3.30
N LEU A 42 14.56 6.90 -3.26
CA LEU A 42 15.02 8.28 -3.41
C LEU A 42 15.98 8.69 -2.28
N SER A 43 15.62 8.38 -1.03
CA SER A 43 16.49 8.63 0.14
C SER A 43 17.83 7.94 -0.02
N SER A 44 17.85 6.68 -0.46
CA SER A 44 19.10 5.95 -0.70
C SER A 44 19.95 6.60 -1.80
N ILE A 45 19.32 7.15 -2.85
CA ILE A 45 20.04 7.89 -3.89
C ILE A 45 20.62 9.19 -3.32
N GLU A 46 19.83 9.94 -2.55
CA GLU A 46 20.28 11.17 -1.90
C GLU A 46 21.45 10.89 -0.94
N ASP A 47 21.34 9.88 -0.07
CA ASP A 47 22.39 9.56 0.89
C ASP A 47 23.72 9.17 0.22
N ASN A 48 23.66 8.47 -0.93
CA ASN A 48 24.86 7.99 -1.62
C ASN A 48 25.42 8.98 -2.66
N PHE A 49 24.58 9.82 -3.27
CA PHE A 49 24.96 10.64 -4.41
C PHE A 49 24.76 12.15 -4.20
N SER A 50 24.18 12.59 -3.08
CA SER A 50 23.99 14.02 -2.73
C SER A 50 25.26 14.85 -2.90
N PHE A 51 26.42 14.29 -2.57
CA PHE A 51 27.72 14.95 -2.74
C PHE A 51 28.00 15.43 -4.18
N LEU A 52 27.35 14.86 -5.19
CA LEU A 52 27.52 15.25 -6.59
C LEU A 52 26.83 16.58 -6.92
N TRP A 53 25.81 16.99 -6.16
CA TRP A 53 25.02 18.19 -6.42
C TRP A 53 24.81 19.09 -5.19
N GLU A 54 25.37 18.73 -4.05
CA GLU A 54 25.39 19.54 -2.83
C GLU A 54 26.81 20.01 -2.52
N THR A 55 26.96 21.29 -2.23
CA THR A 55 28.23 21.87 -1.75
C THR A 55 27.99 22.62 -0.44
N ALA A 56 28.91 22.45 0.50
CA ALA A 56 28.85 23.11 1.81
C ALA A 56 28.86 24.65 1.71
N ASP A 57 29.46 25.19 0.65
CA ASP A 57 29.63 26.64 0.43
C ASP A 57 28.50 27.28 -0.40
N GLY A 58 27.47 26.51 -0.79
CA GLY A 58 26.29 27.00 -1.52
C GLY A 58 26.56 27.50 -2.96
N LYS A 59 27.82 27.50 -3.40
CA LYS A 59 28.21 27.80 -4.79
C LYS A 59 28.23 26.50 -5.59
N LEU A 60 27.12 26.19 -6.24
CA LEU A 60 27.09 25.13 -7.25
C LEU A 60 27.88 25.56 -8.48
N THR A 61 28.77 24.70 -8.96
CA THR A 61 29.32 24.83 -10.30
C THR A 61 28.25 24.54 -11.36
N LYS A 62 28.45 25.02 -12.59
CA LYS A 62 27.50 24.78 -13.70
C LYS A 62 27.24 23.28 -13.91
N ASP A 63 28.27 22.45 -13.74
CA ASP A 63 28.17 21.00 -13.89
C ASP A 63 27.32 20.36 -12.78
N GLN A 64 27.49 20.81 -11.52
CA GLN A 64 26.66 20.36 -10.40
C GLN A 64 25.19 20.76 -10.56
N GLN A 65 24.93 21.92 -11.18
CA GLN A 65 23.57 22.37 -11.49
C GLN A 65 22.90 21.44 -12.51
N ILE A 66 23.64 21.03 -13.55
CA ILE A 66 23.15 20.07 -14.55
C ILE A 66 22.84 18.72 -13.90
N ILE A 67 23.74 18.22 -13.03
CA ILE A 67 23.52 16.96 -12.31
C ILE A 67 22.29 17.06 -11.41
N LYS A 68 22.11 18.19 -10.70
CA LYS A 68 20.93 18.43 -9.88
C LYS A 68 19.64 18.40 -10.69
N ASP A 69 19.63 19.03 -11.87
CA ASP A 69 18.46 19.06 -12.75
C ASP A 69 18.13 17.65 -13.29
N VAL A 70 19.15 16.86 -13.64
CA VAL A 70 18.98 15.44 -14.01
C VAL A 70 18.40 14.64 -12.85
N TYR A 71 18.93 14.83 -11.63
CA TYR A 71 18.37 14.19 -10.44
C TYR A 71 16.90 14.55 -10.21
N GLN A 72 16.54 15.84 -10.32
CA GLN A 72 15.14 16.28 -10.18
C GLN A 72 14.21 15.68 -11.25
N LYS A 73 14.71 15.52 -12.48
CA LYS A 73 13.98 14.84 -13.54
C LYS A 73 13.75 13.37 -13.20
N VAL A 74 14.79 12.64 -12.82
CA VAL A 74 14.71 11.21 -12.44
C VAL A 74 13.80 11.03 -11.23
N ARG A 75 13.90 11.90 -10.23
CA ARG A 75 13.03 11.92 -9.05
C ARG A 75 11.56 12.05 -9.43
N SER A 76 11.25 12.97 -10.34
CA SER A 76 9.88 13.16 -10.85
C SER A 76 9.38 11.91 -11.59
N GLU A 77 10.21 11.33 -12.46
CA GLU A 77 9.86 10.10 -13.19
C GLU A 77 9.60 8.91 -12.25
N ILE A 78 10.39 8.76 -11.17
CA ILE A 78 10.18 7.71 -10.17
C ILE A 78 8.83 7.90 -9.47
N LEU A 79 8.54 9.11 -9.01
CA LEU A 79 7.29 9.44 -8.33
C LEU A 79 6.07 9.22 -9.24
N ASP A 80 6.14 9.66 -10.49
CA ASP A 80 5.06 9.47 -11.46
C ASP A 80 4.80 7.99 -11.75
N LYS A 81 5.87 7.20 -11.94
CA LYS A 81 5.75 5.75 -12.15
C LYS A 81 5.09 5.07 -10.96
N GLY A 82 5.51 5.32 -9.74
CA GLY A 82 4.89 4.66 -8.59
C GLY A 82 3.48 5.17 -8.27
N ASN A 83 3.16 6.43 -8.57
CA ASN A 83 1.79 6.93 -8.51
C ASN A 83 0.88 6.23 -9.53
N ASN A 84 1.37 5.99 -10.75
CA ASN A 84 0.64 5.20 -11.75
C ASN A 84 0.44 3.75 -11.27
N GLN A 85 1.47 3.11 -10.71
CA GLN A 85 1.32 1.75 -10.16
C GLN A 85 0.33 1.69 -8.99
N ALA A 86 0.29 2.71 -8.15
CA ALA A 86 -0.71 2.82 -7.07
C ALA A 86 -2.15 2.89 -7.60
N ARG A 87 -2.39 3.51 -8.76
CA ARG A 87 -3.71 3.52 -9.43
C ARG A 87 -4.03 2.18 -10.07
N ASN A 88 -3.04 1.54 -10.69
CA ASN A 88 -3.23 0.23 -11.33
C ASN A 88 -3.65 -0.86 -10.33
N ILE A 89 -3.13 -0.81 -9.09
CA ILE A 89 -3.53 -1.74 -8.02
C ILE A 89 -5.04 -1.70 -7.76
N ASP A 90 -5.66 -0.51 -7.75
CA ASP A 90 -7.11 -0.43 -7.53
C ASP A 90 -7.90 -1.10 -8.66
N ALA A 91 -7.43 -0.92 -9.90
CA ALA A 91 -8.04 -1.51 -11.07
C ALA A 91 -7.88 -3.05 -11.08
N GLU A 92 -6.70 -3.56 -10.68
CA GLU A 92 -6.46 -4.99 -10.55
C GLU A 92 -7.30 -5.59 -9.41
N LEU A 93 -7.29 -4.99 -8.22
CA LEU A 93 -8.09 -5.46 -7.09
C LEU A 93 -9.60 -5.42 -7.38
N ALA A 94 -10.06 -4.64 -8.36
CA ALA A 94 -11.45 -4.65 -8.80
C ALA A 94 -11.87 -5.93 -9.55
N GLN A 95 -10.91 -6.68 -10.07
CA GLN A 95 -11.15 -7.92 -10.80
C GLN A 95 -11.09 -9.16 -9.90
N TYR A 96 -10.70 -9.02 -8.63
CA TYR A 96 -10.53 -10.13 -7.69
C TYR A 96 -11.50 -10.05 -6.52
N ASP A 97 -12.00 -11.22 -6.10
CA ASP A 97 -12.64 -11.39 -4.80
C ASP A 97 -11.57 -11.50 -3.71
N VAL A 98 -11.48 -10.48 -2.85
CA VAL A 98 -10.49 -10.41 -1.77
C VAL A 98 -11.18 -10.63 -0.44
N GLU A 99 -10.81 -11.71 0.24
CA GLU A 99 -11.25 -11.98 1.61
C GLU A 99 -10.06 -11.90 2.58
N TRP A 100 -10.20 -11.05 3.59
CA TRP A 100 -9.20 -11.00 4.66
C TRP A 100 -9.36 -12.23 5.56
N LEU A 101 -8.38 -13.13 5.53
CA LEU A 101 -8.30 -14.25 6.45
C LEU A 101 -7.82 -13.73 7.81
N ARG A 102 -8.75 -13.44 8.71
CA ARG A 102 -8.44 -13.10 10.11
C ARG A 102 -7.66 -14.25 10.76
N TYR A 103 -6.79 -13.94 11.72
CA TYR A 103 -6.19 -14.96 12.58
C TYR A 103 -7.31 -15.77 13.26
N SER A 104 -7.49 -17.03 12.85
CA SER A 104 -8.44 -17.96 13.47
C SER A 104 -7.63 -18.86 14.40
N ILE A 105 -7.84 -18.72 15.70
CA ILE A 105 -7.30 -19.66 16.69
C ILE A 105 -8.47 -20.53 17.15
N LYS A 106 -8.42 -21.83 16.82
CA LYS A 106 -9.35 -22.81 17.40
C LYS A 106 -8.84 -23.17 18.78
N ILE A 107 -9.42 -22.55 19.82
CA ILE A 107 -9.11 -22.90 21.20
C ILE A 107 -9.86 -24.22 21.53
N PRO A 108 -9.16 -25.30 21.92
CA PRO A 108 -9.82 -26.50 22.39
C PRO A 108 -10.46 -26.24 23.75
N VAL A 109 -11.76 -26.50 23.88
CA VAL A 109 -12.47 -26.42 25.16
C VAL A 109 -12.29 -27.75 25.88
N ILE A 110 -11.49 -27.75 26.95
CA ILE A 110 -11.40 -28.88 27.89
C ILE A 110 -12.65 -28.82 28.76
N GLN A 111 -13.52 -29.84 28.68
CA GLN A 111 -14.69 -29.93 29.55
C GLN A 111 -14.21 -30.34 30.95
N PRO A 112 -14.61 -29.63 32.02
CA PRO A 112 -14.24 -30.02 33.37
C PRO A 112 -14.85 -31.40 33.68
N GLU A 113 -14.02 -32.32 34.20
CA GLU A 113 -14.47 -33.62 34.69
C GLU A 113 -15.55 -33.39 35.77
N LYS A 114 -16.75 -33.94 35.53
CA LYS A 114 -17.80 -33.98 36.55
C LYS A 114 -17.32 -34.89 37.68
N LYS A 115 -16.98 -34.28 38.83
CA LYS A 115 -16.86 -34.97 40.11
C LYS A 115 -18.23 -35.39 40.63
#